data_AF-X0TUV9-F1
#
_entry.id   AF-X0TUV9-F1
#
_cell.length_a   1.000
_cell.length_b   1.000
_cell.length_c   1.000
_cell.angle_alpha   90.00
_cell.angle_beta   90.00
_cell.angle_gamma   90.00
#
_symmetry.space_group_name_H-M   'P 1'
#
loop_
_entity.id
_entity.type
_entity.pdbx_description
1 polymer ?
#
loop_
_entity_poly.entity_id
_entity_poly.type
_entity_poly.pdbx_seq_one_letter_code
_entity_poly.pdbx_strand_id
1 'polypeptide(L)'
;IWLAVDKNEKLGYKKSITETKTKSVVLTVLHPDDISKYLKGVPLDDIRRDAWVRLFQEANEQGAVLSETDVATIFKVCPTLVSRRIRAYEKEQGTMVPRRGTIHDLGRSVSHKATICRKKLTENKSTSQIAQETHHTPEAVDRYLKGLSQVVFCTNRGMSIKDISFVTSMSNGLIKQYAKLASTLKPNNGHSLKQPPHGGET
;
A
#
# COMPACT_ATOMS: atom_id res chain seq x y z
N ILE A 1 -20.01 3.40 -18.12
CA ILE A 1 -18.91 2.44 -18.43
C ILE A 1 -17.60 3.21 -18.45
N TRP A 2 -16.54 2.68 -17.86
CA TRP A 2 -15.19 3.27 -17.83
C TRP A 2 -14.14 2.23 -18.28
N LEU A 3 -13.05 2.66 -18.91
CA LEU A 3 -11.96 1.78 -19.32
C LEU A 3 -10.85 1.82 -18.24
N ALA A 4 -10.83 0.82 -17.37
CA ALA A 4 -9.90 0.72 -16.25
C ALA A 4 -8.74 -0.23 -16.58
N VAL A 5 -7.64 -0.18 -15.82
CA VAL A 5 -6.50 -1.08 -16.04
C VAL A 5 -6.81 -2.47 -15.48
N ASP A 6 -6.45 -3.54 -16.21
CA ASP A 6 -6.64 -4.92 -15.73
C ASP A 6 -5.87 -5.13 -14.41
N LYS A 7 -6.52 -5.75 -13.41
CA LYS A 7 -5.93 -6.00 -12.09
C LYS A 7 -4.66 -6.87 -12.17
N ASN A 8 -4.62 -7.82 -13.11
CA ASN A 8 -3.51 -8.74 -13.30
C ASN A 8 -2.44 -8.19 -14.26
N GLU A 9 -2.56 -6.93 -14.65
CA GLU A 9 -1.60 -6.30 -15.53
C GLU A 9 -0.20 -6.23 -14.90
N LYS A 10 0.81 -6.62 -15.68
CA LYS A 10 2.21 -6.62 -15.23
C LYS A 10 2.89 -5.32 -15.61
N LEU A 11 3.71 -4.81 -14.69
CA LEU A 11 4.61 -3.71 -14.97
C LEU A 11 5.66 -4.13 -16.02
N GLY A 12 5.77 -3.33 -17.08
CA GLY A 12 6.86 -3.42 -18.06
C GLY A 12 7.71 -2.16 -18.02
N TYR A 13 9.02 -2.30 -18.15
CA TYR A 13 9.92 -1.15 -18.26
C TYR A 13 9.56 -0.30 -19.49
N LYS A 14 9.31 0.99 -19.30
CA LYS A 14 8.85 1.94 -20.34
C LYS A 14 7.54 1.55 -21.05
N LYS A 15 6.76 0.64 -20.48
CA LYS A 15 5.46 0.24 -21.05
C LYS A 15 4.51 1.43 -21.06
N SER A 16 4.02 1.78 -22.24
CA SER A 16 3.10 2.88 -22.44
C SER A 16 1.69 2.54 -21.95
N ILE A 17 0.86 3.56 -21.73
CA ILE A 17 -0.55 3.34 -21.36
C ILE A 17 -1.33 2.63 -22.48
N THR A 18 -0.95 2.85 -23.74
CA THR A 18 -1.55 2.21 -24.92
C THR A 18 -1.28 0.71 -24.99
N GLU A 19 -0.16 0.26 -24.41
CA GLU A 19 0.18 -1.16 -24.32
C GLU A 19 -0.34 -1.80 -23.02
N THR A 20 -0.85 -0.99 -22.10
CA THR A 20 -1.37 -1.45 -20.81
C THR A 20 -2.72 -2.12 -21.03
N LYS A 21 -2.86 -3.38 -20.61
CA LYS A 21 -4.13 -4.10 -20.73
C LYS A 21 -5.21 -3.38 -19.92
N THR A 22 -6.33 -3.12 -20.57
CA THR A 22 -7.49 -2.47 -19.95
C THR A 22 -8.71 -3.37 -20.00
N LYS A 23 -9.67 -3.10 -19.12
CA LYS A 23 -10.95 -3.79 -18.99
C LYS A 23 -12.05 -2.76 -18.76
N SER A 24 -13.15 -2.91 -19.49
CA SER A 24 -14.34 -2.08 -19.28
C SER A 24 -15.03 -2.45 -17.97
N VAL A 25 -15.37 -1.46 -17.16
CA VAL A 25 -16.10 -1.62 -15.90
C VAL A 25 -17.32 -0.71 -15.84
N VAL A 26 -18.36 -1.16 -15.14
CA VAL A 26 -19.55 -0.37 -14.83
C VAL A 26 -19.34 0.24 -13.45
N LEU A 27 -19.54 1.55 -13.33
CA LEU A 27 -19.30 2.30 -12.09
C LEU A 27 -20.56 3.03 -11.66
N THR A 28 -20.89 2.95 -10.37
CA THR A 28 -22.04 3.62 -9.77
C THR A 28 -21.65 5.02 -9.30
N VAL A 29 -21.56 5.94 -10.26
CA VAL A 29 -21.16 7.34 -10.01
C VAL A 29 -22.11 8.04 -9.03
N LEU A 30 -23.40 7.72 -9.07
CA LEU A 30 -24.42 8.21 -8.16
C LEU A 30 -25.24 7.02 -7.63
N HIS A 31 -25.14 6.75 -6.33
CA HIS A 31 -25.93 5.74 -5.64
C HIS A 31 -27.14 6.39 -4.95
N PRO A 32 -28.31 5.74 -4.84
CA PRO A 32 -29.46 6.29 -4.11
C PRO A 32 -29.15 6.73 -2.65
N ASP A 33 -28.19 6.07 -2.00
CA ASP A 33 -27.73 6.46 -0.66
C ASP A 33 -27.01 7.81 -0.65
N ASP A 34 -26.35 8.21 -1.74
CA ASP A 34 -25.70 9.51 -1.84
C ASP A 34 -26.75 10.63 -1.82
N ILE A 35 -27.88 10.41 -2.51
CA ILE A 35 -29.04 11.32 -2.49
C ILE A 35 -29.64 11.37 -1.09
N SER A 36 -29.81 10.20 -0.46
CA SER A 36 -30.34 10.10 0.90
C SER A 36 -29.46 10.83 1.93
N LYS A 37 -28.13 10.72 1.82
CA LYS A 37 -27.17 11.45 2.65
C LYS A 37 -27.23 12.95 2.40
N TYR A 38 -27.35 13.35 1.13
CA TYR A 38 -27.49 14.74 0.76
C TYR A 38 -28.74 15.38 1.38
N LEU A 39 -29.90 14.71 1.29
CA LEU A 39 -31.15 15.15 1.91
C LEU A 39 -31.08 15.24 3.44
N LYS A 40 -30.23 14.42 4.07
CA LYS A 40 -29.96 14.45 5.52
C LYS A 40 -28.95 15.52 5.94
N GLY A 41 -28.43 16.33 5.01
CA GLY A 41 -27.47 17.39 5.30
C GLY A 41 -26.04 16.91 5.56
N VAL A 42 -25.68 15.69 5.16
CA VAL A 42 -24.30 15.20 5.26
C VAL A 42 -23.38 16.07 4.38
N PRO A 43 -22.19 16.47 4.85
CA PRO A 43 -21.27 17.27 4.05
C PRO A 43 -20.96 16.62 2.68
N LEU A 44 -21.04 17.42 1.61
CA LEU A 44 -20.85 16.93 0.24
C LEU A 44 -19.49 16.25 0.03
N ASP A 45 -18.45 16.69 0.75
CA ASP A 45 -17.12 16.11 0.68
C ASP A 45 -17.09 14.67 1.22
N ASP A 46 -17.86 14.36 2.26
CA ASP A 46 -17.98 13.00 2.81
C ASP A 46 -18.75 12.09 1.85
N ILE A 47 -19.86 12.59 1.29
CA ILE A 47 -20.64 11.87 0.27
C ILE A 47 -19.74 11.54 -0.93
N ARG A 48 -18.94 12.51 -1.38
CA ARG A 48 -18.03 12.34 -2.51
C ARG A 48 -16.92 11.34 -2.19
N ARG A 49 -16.34 11.39 -0.99
CA ARG A 49 -15.34 10.43 -0.52
C ARG A 49 -15.90 9.01 -0.53
N ASP A 50 -17.12 8.81 -0.04
CA ASP A 50 -17.78 7.50 -0.03
C ASP A 50 -18.01 6.98 -1.46
N ALA A 51 -18.46 7.85 -2.36
CA ALA A 51 -18.59 7.52 -3.79
C ALA A 51 -17.24 7.11 -4.41
N TRP A 52 -16.15 7.83 -4.09
CA TRP A 52 -14.82 7.48 -4.60
C TRP A 52 -14.35 6.11 -4.11
N VAL A 53 -14.52 5.80 -2.82
CA VAL A 53 -14.18 4.50 -2.25
C VAL A 53 -14.97 3.38 -2.94
N ARG A 54 -16.28 3.58 -3.12
CA ARG A 54 -17.16 2.65 -3.84
C ARG A 54 -16.65 2.38 -5.25
N LEU A 55 -16.29 3.42 -6.01
CA LEU A 55 -15.75 3.26 -7.37
C LEU A 55 -14.48 2.40 -7.42
N PHE A 56 -13.55 2.58 -6.47
CA PHE A 56 -12.35 1.75 -6.40
C PHE A 56 -12.69 0.29 -6.09
N GLN A 57 -13.65 0.04 -5.20
CA GLN A 57 -14.12 -1.30 -4.84
C GLN A 57 -14.81 -1.99 -6.03
N GLU A 58 -15.79 -1.33 -6.66
CA GLU A 58 -16.53 -1.85 -7.82
C GLU A 58 -15.59 -2.21 -8.99
N ALA A 59 -14.58 -1.38 -9.26
CA ALA A 59 -13.59 -1.67 -10.29
C ALA A 59 -12.79 -2.93 -9.94
N ASN A 60 -12.32 -3.04 -8.70
CA ASN A 60 -11.54 -4.18 -8.22
C ASN A 60 -12.34 -5.48 -8.21
N GLU A 61 -13.62 -5.45 -7.84
CA GLU A 61 -14.55 -6.58 -7.92
C GLU A 61 -14.75 -7.05 -9.36
N GLN A 62 -14.74 -6.12 -10.31
CA GLN A 62 -14.77 -6.41 -11.75
C GLN A 62 -13.41 -6.83 -12.33
N GLY A 63 -12.37 -7.00 -11.50
CA GLY A 63 -11.04 -7.43 -11.93
C GLY A 63 -10.25 -6.34 -12.66
N ALA A 64 -10.55 -5.07 -12.42
CA ALA A 64 -9.79 -3.93 -12.91
C ALA A 64 -9.42 -2.99 -11.76
N VAL A 65 -8.59 -1.98 -12.00
CA VAL A 65 -8.18 -1.00 -10.98
C VAL A 65 -8.21 0.40 -11.54
N LEU A 66 -8.70 1.34 -10.73
CA LEU A 66 -8.71 2.77 -11.04
C LEU A 66 -7.50 3.44 -10.40
N SER A 67 -6.96 4.44 -11.09
CA SER A 67 -6.06 5.45 -10.53
C SER A 67 -6.85 6.60 -9.93
N GLU A 68 -6.21 7.42 -9.10
CA GLU A 68 -6.80 8.67 -8.62
C GLU A 68 -7.14 9.63 -9.76
N THR A 69 -6.41 9.56 -10.88
CA THR A 69 -6.70 10.35 -12.08
C THR A 69 -8.02 9.93 -12.72
N ASP A 70 -8.32 8.63 -12.79
CA ASP A 70 -9.60 8.14 -13.35
C ASP A 70 -10.79 8.71 -12.57
N VAL A 71 -10.77 8.56 -11.25
CA VAL A 71 -11.83 9.07 -10.36
C VAL A 71 -11.91 10.60 -10.43
N ALA A 72 -10.77 11.28 -10.49
CA ALA A 72 -10.72 12.73 -10.63
C ALA A 72 -11.36 13.21 -11.94
N THR A 73 -11.13 12.50 -13.05
CA THR A 73 -11.75 12.79 -14.34
C THR A 73 -13.26 12.57 -14.30
N ILE A 74 -13.73 11.46 -13.73
CA ILE A 74 -15.17 11.16 -13.59
C ILE A 74 -15.90 12.28 -12.83
N PHE A 75 -15.31 12.75 -11.73
CA PHE A 75 -15.92 13.77 -10.85
C PHE A 75 -15.50 15.21 -11.18
N LYS A 76 -14.68 15.43 -12.20
CA LYS A 76 -14.14 16.75 -12.59
C LYS A 76 -13.45 17.50 -11.43
N VAL A 77 -12.58 16.80 -10.70
CA VAL A 77 -11.77 17.36 -9.60
C VAL A 77 -10.28 17.17 -9.84
N CYS A 78 -9.42 17.67 -8.97
CA CYS A 78 -7.98 17.40 -9.07
C CYS A 78 -7.60 16.03 -8.47
N PRO A 79 -6.70 15.25 -9.11
CA PRO A 79 -6.24 13.95 -8.58
C PRO A 79 -5.63 14.03 -7.18
N THR A 80 -4.97 15.15 -6.86
CA THR A 80 -4.39 15.40 -5.54
C THR A 80 -5.44 15.43 -4.43
N LEU A 81 -6.64 15.97 -4.70
CA LEU A 81 -7.74 15.98 -3.75
C LEU A 81 -8.22 14.56 -3.48
N VAL A 82 -8.43 13.76 -4.53
CA VAL A 82 -8.83 12.35 -4.42
C VAL A 82 -7.80 11.60 -3.57
N SER A 83 -6.52 11.70 -3.92
CA SER A 83 -5.45 11.02 -3.18
C SER A 83 -5.40 11.41 -1.71
N ARG A 84 -5.54 12.71 -1.39
CA ARG A 84 -5.56 13.21 -0.01
C ARG A 84 -6.74 12.65 0.78
N ARG A 85 -7.95 12.68 0.23
CA ARG A 85 -9.16 12.22 0.92
C ARG A 85 -9.19 10.70 1.11
N ILE A 86 -8.74 9.93 0.11
CA ILE A 86 -8.65 8.48 0.25
C ILE A 86 -7.61 8.10 1.31
N ARG A 87 -6.46 8.81 1.39
CA ARG A 87 -5.49 8.56 2.48
C ARG A 87 -6.06 8.87 3.87
N ALA A 88 -6.86 9.93 3.99
CA ALA A 88 -7.55 10.24 5.24
C ALA A 88 -8.54 9.13 5.61
N TYR A 89 -9.35 8.69 4.65
CA TYR A 89 -10.28 7.56 4.81
C TYR A 89 -9.56 6.28 5.27
N GLU A 90 -8.47 5.89 4.60
CA GLU A 90 -7.70 4.69 4.96
C GLU A 90 -7.12 4.78 6.39
N LYS A 91 -6.71 5.99 6.81
CA LYS A 91 -6.21 6.22 8.17
C LYS A 91 -7.33 6.13 9.20
N GLU A 92 -8.51 6.68 8.90
CA GLU A 92 -9.69 6.67 9.78
C GLU A 92 -10.26 5.26 9.93
N GLN A 93 -10.35 4.50 8.84
CA GLN A 93 -10.96 3.17 8.83
C GLN A 93 -9.96 2.02 9.12
N GLY A 94 -8.65 2.29 9.06
CA GLY A 94 -7.61 1.27 9.23
C GLY A 94 -7.54 0.26 8.07
N THR A 95 -8.22 0.53 6.96
CA THR A 95 -8.31 -0.31 5.76
C THR A 95 -7.55 0.32 4.59
N MET A 96 -7.16 -0.48 3.60
CA MET A 96 -6.55 0.01 2.36
C MET A 96 -7.56 0.01 1.22
N VAL A 97 -7.57 1.03 0.36
CA VAL A 97 -8.45 1.08 -0.81
C VAL A 97 -7.75 0.45 -2.02
N PRO A 98 -8.42 -0.43 -2.80
CA PRO A 98 -7.82 -1.18 -3.90
C PRO A 98 -7.63 -0.32 -5.17
N ARG A 99 -6.83 0.73 -5.06
CA ARG A 99 -6.45 1.60 -6.18
C ARG A 99 -5.26 1.04 -6.94
N ARG A 100 -5.09 1.45 -8.20
CA ARG A 100 -3.99 1.06 -9.09
C ARG A 100 -2.61 1.22 -8.44
N GLY A 101 -2.38 2.33 -7.74
CA GLY A 101 -1.13 2.58 -7.00
C GLY A 101 -0.82 1.54 -5.91
N THR A 102 -1.86 0.99 -5.28
CA THR A 102 -1.76 -0.04 -4.25
C THR A 102 -1.58 -1.42 -4.88
N ILE A 103 -2.46 -1.78 -5.82
CA ILE A 103 -2.50 -3.13 -6.39
C ILE A 103 -1.28 -3.45 -7.25
N HIS A 104 -0.82 -2.48 -8.05
CA HIS A 104 0.33 -2.67 -8.95
C HIS A 104 1.64 -2.14 -8.36
N ASP A 105 1.66 -1.76 -7.08
CA ASP A 105 2.85 -1.22 -6.43
C ASP A 105 3.48 -0.02 -7.19
N LEU A 106 2.64 0.78 -7.86
CA LEU A 106 3.02 1.80 -8.85
C LEU A 106 3.57 3.12 -8.27
N GLY A 107 3.93 3.14 -6.99
CA GLY A 107 4.39 4.34 -6.31
C GLY A 107 5.73 4.18 -5.61
N ARG A 108 6.43 5.30 -5.46
CA ARG A 108 7.44 5.52 -4.40
C ARG A 108 6.82 5.52 -2.99
N SER A 109 5.52 5.27 -2.87
CA SER A 109 4.70 5.46 -1.69
C SER A 109 5.00 4.42 -0.61
N VAL A 110 6.14 4.61 0.04
CA VAL A 110 6.57 4.14 1.35
C VAL A 110 5.43 3.78 2.32
N SER A 111 4.30 4.48 2.26
CA SER A 111 3.14 4.31 3.14
C SER A 111 2.55 2.89 3.16
N HIS A 112 2.29 2.24 2.01
CA HIS A 112 1.66 0.90 2.01
C HIS A 112 2.64 -0.21 2.43
N LYS A 113 3.91 -0.16 1.98
CA LYS A 113 4.99 -1.08 2.42
C LYS A 113 5.24 -0.95 3.91
N ALA A 114 5.30 0.29 4.39
CA ALA A 114 5.43 0.58 5.81
C ALA A 114 4.22 0.07 6.61
N THR A 115 3.02 0.15 6.05
CA THR A 115 1.79 -0.38 6.68
C THR A 115 1.80 -1.89 6.76
N ILE A 116 2.19 -2.58 5.68
CA ILE A 116 2.41 -4.03 5.65
C ILE A 116 3.41 -4.45 6.75
N CYS A 117 4.58 -3.80 6.78
CA CYS A 117 5.60 -4.07 7.78
C CYS A 117 5.12 -3.76 9.21
N ARG A 118 4.40 -2.65 9.43
CA ARG A 118 3.81 -2.32 10.74
C ARG A 118 2.81 -3.37 11.20
N LYS A 119 1.87 -3.79 10.34
CA LYS A 119 0.88 -4.82 10.67
C LYS A 119 1.55 -6.12 11.09
N LYS A 120 2.63 -6.53 10.42
CA LYS A 120 3.40 -7.71 10.82
C LYS A 120 4.07 -7.53 12.19
N LEU A 121 4.73 -6.39 12.41
CA LEU A 121 5.57 -6.17 13.59
C LEU A 121 4.79 -5.78 14.85
N THR A 122 3.65 -5.10 14.72
CA THR A 122 2.85 -4.59 15.86
C THR A 122 1.62 -5.44 16.16
N GLU A 123 0.93 -5.90 15.13
CA GLU A 123 -0.33 -6.65 15.26
C GLU A 123 -0.09 -8.18 15.20
N ASN A 124 1.16 -8.61 14.99
CA ASN A 124 1.59 -10.01 14.81
C ASN A 124 0.75 -10.79 13.76
N LYS A 125 0.21 -10.08 12.77
CA LYS A 125 -0.65 -10.68 11.74
C LYS A 125 0.12 -11.64 10.82
N SER A 126 -0.57 -12.66 10.34
CA SER A 126 -0.05 -13.57 9.32
C SER A 126 0.07 -12.87 7.95
N THR A 127 0.94 -13.39 7.07
CA THR A 127 1.07 -12.90 5.68
C THR A 127 -0.29 -12.89 4.98
N SER A 128 -1.11 -13.94 5.19
CA SER A 128 -2.45 -14.04 4.58
C SER A 128 -3.40 -12.94 5.06
N GLN A 129 -3.45 -12.66 6.37
CA GLN A 129 -4.27 -11.56 6.91
C GLN A 129 -3.83 -10.20 6.36
N ILE A 130 -2.52 -9.96 6.32
CA ILE A 130 -1.99 -8.70 5.77
C ILE A 130 -2.31 -8.59 4.28
N ALA A 131 -2.16 -9.65 3.51
CA ALA A 131 -2.50 -9.69 2.09
C ALA A 131 -3.97 -9.32 1.85
N GLN A 132 -4.88 -9.91 2.62
CA GLN A 132 -6.31 -9.60 2.55
C GLN A 132 -6.60 -8.12 2.90
N GLU A 133 -6.08 -7.63 4.04
CA GLU A 133 -6.34 -6.27 4.52
C GLU A 133 -5.72 -5.16 3.66
N THR A 134 -4.64 -5.49 2.96
CA THR A 134 -3.91 -4.52 2.13
C THR A 134 -4.19 -4.69 0.64
N HIS A 135 -5.03 -5.66 0.25
CA HIS A 135 -5.28 -6.03 -1.15
C HIS A 135 -4.02 -6.39 -1.95
N HIS A 136 -3.02 -6.96 -1.29
CA HIS A 136 -1.81 -7.47 -1.95
C HIS A 136 -1.88 -8.99 -2.07
N THR A 137 -1.05 -9.58 -2.93
CA THR A 137 -0.83 -11.02 -2.91
C THR A 137 0.08 -11.40 -1.74
N PRO A 138 -0.02 -12.62 -1.19
CA PRO A 138 0.90 -13.10 -0.16
C PRO A 138 2.37 -12.95 -0.56
N GLU A 139 2.71 -13.22 -1.83
CA GLU A 139 4.06 -13.11 -2.35
C GLU A 139 4.58 -11.66 -2.34
N ALA A 140 3.69 -10.70 -2.59
CA ALA A 140 4.03 -9.28 -2.49
C ALA A 140 4.29 -8.87 -1.03
N VAL A 141 3.47 -9.36 -0.09
CA VAL A 141 3.66 -9.14 1.35
C VAL A 141 5.00 -9.73 1.82
N ASP A 142 5.28 -11.00 1.50
CA ASP A 142 6.51 -11.68 1.88
C ASP A 142 7.75 -10.98 1.34
N ARG A 143 7.69 -10.44 0.12
CA ARG A 143 8.77 -9.62 -0.45
C ARG A 143 9.10 -8.40 0.42
N TYR A 144 8.08 -7.72 0.94
CA TYR A 144 8.28 -6.57 1.82
C TYR A 144 8.83 -6.96 3.19
N LEU A 145 8.30 -8.04 3.78
CA LEU A 145 8.77 -8.55 5.06
C LEU A 145 10.23 -9.03 4.98
N LYS A 146 10.60 -9.69 3.87
CA LYS A 146 11.98 -10.07 3.59
C LYS A 146 12.91 -8.86 3.53
N GLY A 147 12.55 -7.82 2.77
CA GLY A 147 13.36 -6.60 2.68
C GLY A 147 13.57 -5.92 4.03
N LEU A 148 12.51 -5.83 4.85
CA LEU A 148 12.62 -5.34 6.23
C LEU A 148 13.59 -6.18 7.07
N SER A 149 13.45 -7.51 7.03
CA SER A 149 14.31 -8.42 7.82
C SER A 149 15.80 -8.28 7.45
N GLN A 150 16.11 -8.11 6.16
CA GLN A 150 17.46 -7.90 5.68
C GLN A 150 18.05 -6.58 6.21
N VAL A 151 17.28 -5.48 6.15
CA VAL A 151 17.75 -4.19 6.70
C VAL A 151 17.98 -4.27 8.21
N VAL A 152 17.06 -4.88 8.96
CA VAL A 152 17.20 -5.04 10.42
C VAL A 152 18.44 -5.87 10.76
N PHE A 153 18.64 -7.00 10.08
CA PHE A 153 19.80 -7.86 10.28
C PHE A 153 21.12 -7.11 10.03
N CYS A 154 21.24 -6.43 8.89
CA CYS A 154 22.48 -5.71 8.56
C CYS A 154 22.72 -4.51 9.49
N THR A 155 21.66 -3.80 9.89
CA THR A 155 21.77 -2.67 10.84
C THR A 155 22.23 -3.15 12.22
N ASN A 156 21.72 -4.29 12.69
CA ASN A 156 22.14 -4.87 13.98
C ASN A 156 23.61 -5.34 13.95
N ARG A 157 24.19 -5.59 12.77
CA ARG A 157 25.62 -5.90 12.58
C ARG A 157 26.50 -4.65 12.36
N GLY A 158 25.95 -3.44 12.51
CA GLY A 158 26.70 -2.20 12.37
C GLY A 158 27.07 -1.82 10.93
N MET A 159 26.44 -2.43 9.92
CA MET A 159 26.73 -2.11 8.52
C MET A 159 26.27 -0.70 8.15
N SER A 160 27.04 -0.01 7.29
CA SER A 160 26.64 1.30 6.78
C SER A 160 25.50 1.18 5.77
N ILE A 161 24.75 2.27 5.55
CA ILE A 161 23.65 2.30 4.56
C ILE A 161 24.15 1.92 3.16
N LYS A 162 25.39 2.29 2.80
CA LYS A 162 25.99 1.95 1.50
C LYS A 162 26.23 0.44 1.39
N ASP A 163 26.73 -0.19 2.44
CA ASP A 163 26.97 -1.64 2.46
C ASP A 163 25.66 -2.42 2.43
N ILE A 164 24.65 -1.93 3.14
CA ILE A 164 23.30 -2.51 3.08
C ILE A 164 22.75 -2.40 1.66
N SER A 165 22.92 -1.25 1.01
CA SER A 165 22.50 -1.05 -0.38
C SER A 165 23.19 -2.01 -1.34
N PHE A 166 24.49 -2.20 -1.17
CA PHE A 166 25.27 -3.15 -1.95
C PHE A 166 24.75 -4.59 -1.78
N VAL A 167 24.60 -5.06 -0.53
CA VAL A 167 24.20 -6.45 -0.24
C VAL A 167 22.75 -6.73 -0.61
N THR A 168 21.85 -5.76 -0.43
CA THR A 168 20.41 -5.96 -0.63
C THR A 168 19.91 -5.50 -1.99
N SER A 169 20.74 -4.82 -2.77
CA SER A 169 20.35 -4.12 -4.01
C SER A 169 19.18 -3.14 -3.84
N MET A 170 18.89 -2.72 -2.60
CA MET A 170 17.86 -1.74 -2.29
C MET A 170 18.42 -0.32 -2.41
N SER A 171 17.56 0.64 -2.75
CA SER A 171 17.96 2.04 -2.75
C SER A 171 18.23 2.56 -1.33
N ASN A 172 19.17 3.50 -1.20
CA ASN A 172 19.48 4.17 0.06
C ASN A 172 18.23 4.77 0.74
N GLY A 173 17.29 5.29 -0.05
CA GLY A 173 16.02 5.82 0.46
C GLY A 173 15.15 4.75 1.12
N LEU A 174 15.02 3.58 0.48
CA LEU A 174 14.24 2.46 1.01
C LEU A 174 14.87 1.89 2.28
N ILE A 175 16.20 1.80 2.34
CA ILE A 175 16.93 1.32 3.52
C ILE A 175 16.71 2.26 4.71
N LYS A 176 16.86 3.57 4.52
CA LYS A 176 16.57 4.57 5.57
C LYS A 176 15.15 4.45 6.11
N GLN A 177 14.18 4.13 5.24
CA GLN A 177 12.79 3.95 5.64
C GLN A 177 12.59 2.69 6.48
N TYR A 178 13.13 1.54 6.07
CA TYR A 178 13.07 0.32 6.88
C TYR A 178 13.79 0.47 8.22
N ALA A 179 14.97 1.11 8.22
CA ALA A 179 15.68 1.42 9.46
C ALA A 179 14.86 2.31 10.41
N LYS A 180 14.19 3.35 9.88
CA LYS A 180 13.29 4.21 10.66
C LYS A 180 12.07 3.43 11.19
N LEU A 181 11.49 2.54 10.40
CA LEU A 181 10.39 1.69 10.85
C LEU A 181 10.84 0.77 11.99
N ALA A 182 12.02 0.16 11.87
CA ALA A 182 12.59 -0.68 12.91
C ALA A 182 12.93 0.11 14.19
N SER A 183 13.48 1.32 14.08
CA SER A 183 13.85 2.14 15.25
C SER A 183 12.64 2.68 16.01
N THR A 184 11.58 3.07 15.31
CA THR A 184 10.31 3.53 15.92
C THR A 184 9.68 2.45 16.80
N LEU A 185 10.05 1.19 16.59
CA LEU A 185 9.51 0.02 17.28
C LEU A 185 10.43 -0.54 18.38
N LYS A 186 11.69 -0.08 18.48
CA LYS A 186 12.62 -0.52 19.54
C LYS A 186 12.38 0.03 20.96
N PRO A 187 11.53 1.04 21.26
CA PRO A 187 11.39 1.51 22.65
C PRO A 187 10.26 0.84 23.45
N ASN A 188 9.95 -0.47 23.27
CA ASN A 188 9.06 -1.16 24.23
C ASN A 188 9.04 -2.71 24.26
N ASN A 189 10.03 -3.44 23.74
CA ASN A 189 10.10 -4.89 23.97
C ASN A 189 11.53 -5.36 24.22
N GLY A 190 11.87 -5.50 25.51
CA GLY A 190 13.05 -6.17 26.00
C GLY A 190 12.98 -7.69 25.80
N HIS A 191 12.95 -8.15 24.55
CA HIS A 191 13.24 -9.54 24.24
C HIS A 191 14.45 -9.62 23.31
N SER A 192 15.60 -9.85 23.94
CA SER A 192 16.83 -10.32 23.29
C SER A 192 16.52 -11.54 22.44
N LEU A 193 16.74 -11.42 21.13
CA LEU A 193 17.06 -12.57 20.31
C LEU A 193 18.43 -13.07 20.80
N LYS A 194 18.40 -14.16 21.59
CA LYS A 194 19.59 -14.81 22.14
C LYS A 194 20.61 -15.05 21.03
N GLN A 195 21.83 -14.55 21.22
CA GLN A 195 22.98 -14.94 20.41
C GLN A 195 23.35 -16.40 20.76
N PRO A 196 23.73 -17.25 19.78
CA PRO A 196 24.31 -18.55 20.09
C PRO A 196 25.68 -18.37 20.73
N PRO A 197 26.10 -19.29 21.64
CA PRO A 197 27.36 -19.15 22.37
C PRO A 197 28.54 -19.25 21.40
N HIS A 198 29.46 -18.30 21.52
CA HIS A 198 30.79 -18.39 20.93
C HIS A 198 31.49 -19.63 21.51
N GLY A 199 31.76 -20.62 20.66
CA GLY A 199 32.67 -21.71 20.99
C GLY A 199 34.05 -21.14 21.26
N GLY A 200 34.55 -21.37 22.48
CA GLY A 200 35.87 -20.97 22.91
C GLY A 200 36.96 -21.79 22.21
N GLU A 201 38.03 -21.10 21.85
CA GLU A 201 39.33 -21.69 21.62
C GLU A 201 39.95 -22.02 22.98
N THR A 202 40.24 -23.30 23.22
CA THR A 202 41.49 -23.82 23.83
C THR A 202 41.58 -25.29 23.51
#